data_AF-A0A6U8CKI7-F1
#
_entry.id   AF-A0A6U8CKI7-F1
#
_cell.length_a   1.000
_cell.length_b   1.000
_cell.length_c   1.000
_cell.angle_alpha   90.00
_cell.angle_beta   90.00
_cell.angle_gamma   90.00
#
_symmetry.space_group_name_H-M   'P 1'
#
loop_
_entity.id
_entity.type
_entity.pdbx_description
1 polymer ?
#
loop_
_entity_poly.entity_id
_entity_poly.type
_entity_poly.pdbx_seq_one_letter_code
_entity_poly.pdbx_strand_id
1 'polypeptide(L)'
;TIYGHQDKKDDQRIGVKSAALYLGDGKAVYYGLAALTCSLLAAGGGLMGYGGLYLVALGGASAYLGNIVRCTDLQDSQSCWRAFNRNRYFACLVIAAMVVGNLELFLVAA
;
A
#
# COMPACT_ATOMS: atom_id res chain seq x y z
N THR A 1 10.44 6.39 -2.17
CA THR A 1 9.50 5.42 -1.55
C THR A 1 9.72 5.46 -0.05
N ILE A 2 8.78 4.97 0.77
CA ILE A 2 8.97 4.89 2.23
C ILE A 2 10.29 4.19 2.58
N TYR A 3 10.61 3.07 1.92
CA TYR A 3 11.89 2.38 2.11
C TYR A 3 13.10 3.28 1.75
N GLY A 4 13.02 4.08 0.68
CA GLY A 4 14.10 5.01 0.33
C GLY A 4 14.39 6.09 1.40
N HIS A 5 13.46 6.38 2.31
CA HIS A 5 13.75 7.25 3.46
C HIS A 5 14.66 6.59 4.50
N GLN A 6 14.80 5.25 4.47
CA GLN A 6 15.71 4.49 5.33
C GLN A 6 17.17 4.88 5.09
N ASP A 7 17.53 5.12 3.83
CA ASP A 7 18.91 5.38 3.37
C ASP A 7 19.19 6.88 3.17
N LYS A 8 18.23 7.76 3.52
CA LYS A 8 18.27 9.20 3.24
C LYS A 8 19.56 9.90 3.71
N LYS A 9 20.06 9.54 4.90
CA LYS A 9 21.29 10.13 5.46
C LYS A 9 22.52 9.67 4.70
N ASP A 10 22.55 8.42 4.27
CA ASP A 10 23.68 7.86 3.55
C ASP A 10 23.69 8.39 2.11
N ASP A 11 22.53 8.45 1.46
CA ASP A 11 22.37 9.10 0.15
C ASP A 11 22.93 10.53 0.14
N GLN A 12 22.65 11.31 1.18
CA GLN A 12 23.20 12.67 1.33
C GLN A 12 24.73 12.68 1.43
N ARG A 13 25.31 11.76 2.22
CA ARG A 13 26.75 11.68 2.44
C ARG A 13 27.52 11.34 1.17
N ILE A 14 26.98 10.42 0.36
CA ILE A 14 27.63 9.96 -0.88
C ILE A 14 27.18 10.73 -2.12
N GLY A 15 26.29 11.72 -1.98
CA GLY A 15 25.84 12.59 -3.07
C GLY A 15 24.84 11.94 -4.02
N VAL A 16 24.16 10.86 -3.62
CA VAL A 16 23.10 10.22 -4.41
C VAL A 16 21.88 11.13 -4.43
N LYS A 17 21.34 11.40 -5.63
CA LYS A 17 20.16 12.23 -5.84
C LYS A 17 18.87 11.39 -5.77
N SER A 18 18.58 10.81 -4.61
CA SER A 18 17.43 9.91 -4.46
C SER A 18 16.08 10.64 -4.38
N ALA A 19 15.01 9.98 -4.79
CA ALA A 19 13.64 10.51 -4.70
C ALA A 19 13.24 10.86 -3.25
N ALA A 20 13.78 10.15 -2.25
CA ALA A 20 13.52 10.43 -0.84
C ALA A 20 14.11 11.78 -0.39
N LEU A 21 15.21 12.23 -1.01
CA LEU A 21 15.76 13.56 -0.80
C LEU A 21 14.94 14.65 -1.48
N TYR A 22 14.52 14.40 -2.73
CA TYR A 22 13.67 15.35 -3.47
C TYR A 22 12.30 15.55 -2.81
N LEU A 23 11.68 14.47 -2.31
CA LEU A 23 10.31 14.51 -1.77
C LEU A 23 10.22 15.08 -0.35
N GLY A 24 11.32 15.17 0.39
CA GLY A 24 11.33 15.75 1.74
C GLY A 24 10.48 14.97 2.74
N ASP A 25 9.28 15.48 3.05
CA ASP A 25 8.25 14.78 3.85
C ASP A 25 7.47 13.76 3.00
N GLY A 26 7.20 13.99 1.72
CA GLY A 26 6.66 12.97 0.79
C GLY A 26 5.32 12.30 1.14
N LYS A 27 4.74 12.48 2.35
CA LYS A 27 3.55 11.75 2.81
C LYS A 27 2.35 11.93 1.90
N ALA A 28 2.11 13.14 1.41
CA ALA A 28 1.01 13.41 0.48
C ALA A 28 1.12 12.56 -0.80
N VAL A 29 2.34 12.43 -1.34
CA VAL A 29 2.62 11.57 -2.49
C VAL A 29 2.36 10.11 -2.16
N TYR A 30 2.78 9.64 -0.98
CA TYR A 30 2.55 8.25 -0.56
C TYR A 30 1.07 7.92 -0.32
N TYR A 31 0.28 8.87 0.21
CA TYR A 31 -1.17 8.72 0.26
C TYR A 31 -1.80 8.68 -1.13
N GLY A 32 -1.36 9.54 -2.05
CA GLY A 32 -1.83 9.54 -3.43
C GLY A 32 -1.54 8.23 -4.15
N LEU A 33 -0.33 7.69 -4.00
CA LEU A 33 0.05 6.38 -4.54
C LEU A 33 -0.75 5.25 -3.89
N ALA A 34 -0.94 5.27 -2.57
CA ALA A 34 -1.75 4.28 -1.87
C ALA A 34 -3.21 4.27 -2.35
N ALA A 35 -3.81 5.45 -2.50
CA ALA A 35 -5.16 5.61 -3.05
C ALA A 35 -5.23 5.10 -4.49
N LEU A 36 -4.26 5.47 -5.34
CA LEU A 36 -4.20 5.00 -6.73
C LEU A 36 -4.08 3.48 -6.81
N THR A 37 -3.22 2.86 -6.00
CA THR A 37 -3.10 1.40 -5.94
C THR A 37 -4.43 0.74 -5.58
N CYS A 38 -5.11 1.23 -4.55
CA CYS A 38 -6.39 0.66 -4.11
C CYS A 38 -7.50 0.87 -5.15
N SER A 39 -7.53 2.02 -5.81
CA SER A 39 -8.47 2.30 -6.91
C SER A 39 -8.25 1.39 -8.11
N LEU A 40 -6.99 1.14 -8.50
CA LEU A 40 -6.67 0.23 -9.59
C LEU A 40 -7.02 -1.23 -9.26
N LEU A 41 -6.81 -1.64 -8.00
CA LEU A 41 -7.26 -2.96 -7.53
C LEU A 41 -8.78 -3.08 -7.59
N ALA A 42 -9.51 -2.07 -7.11
CA ALA A 42 -10.97 -2.03 -7.16
C ALA A 42 -11.48 -2.10 -8.61
N ALA A 43 -10.88 -1.34 -9.52
CA ALA A 43 -11.20 -1.38 -10.94
C ALA A 43 -10.93 -2.76 -11.55
N GLY A 44 -9.79 -3.37 -11.23
CA GLY A 44 -9.45 -4.73 -11.68
C GLY A 44 -10.44 -5.79 -11.18
N GLY A 45 -10.84 -5.73 -9.91
CA GLY A 45 -11.89 -6.60 -9.36
C GLY A 45 -13.24 -6.41 -10.04
N GLY A 46 -13.61 -5.16 -10.34
CA GLY A 46 -14.82 -4.84 -11.10
C GLY A 46 -14.82 -5.43 -12.51
N LEU A 47 -13.68 -5.38 -13.22
CA LEU A 47 -13.52 -6.01 -14.54
C LEU A 47 -13.62 -7.55 -14.48
N MET A 48 -13.29 -8.15 -13.34
CA MET A 48 -13.43 -9.58 -13.09
C MET A 48 -14.83 -10.00 -12.63
N GLY A 49 -15.75 -9.04 -12.46
CA GLY A 49 -17.10 -9.30 -11.96
C GLY A 49 -17.18 -9.58 -10.45
N TYR A 50 -16.15 -9.26 -9.67
CA TYR A 50 -16.20 -9.42 -8.22
C TYR A 50 -17.24 -8.48 -7.58
N GLY A 51 -17.91 -9.00 -6.54
CA GLY A 51 -19.06 -8.36 -5.92
C GLY A 51 -18.73 -7.47 -4.71
N GLY A 52 -19.73 -7.27 -3.86
CA GLY A 52 -19.66 -6.36 -2.73
C GLY A 52 -18.71 -6.85 -1.64
N LEU A 53 -18.59 -8.16 -1.43
CA LEU A 53 -17.70 -8.71 -0.41
C LEU A 53 -16.23 -8.46 -0.75
N TYR A 54 -15.87 -8.53 -2.04
CA TYR A 54 -14.54 -8.12 -2.51
C TYR A 54 -14.24 -6.66 -2.15
N LEU A 55 -15.18 -5.73 -2.42
CA LEU A 55 -14.99 -4.31 -2.13
C LEU A 55 -14.86 -4.02 -0.63
N VAL A 56 -15.63 -4.72 0.22
CA VAL A 56 -15.51 -4.61 1.68
C VAL A 56 -14.13 -5.09 2.15
N ALA A 57 -13.68 -6.26 1.67
CA ALA A 57 -12.37 -6.80 2.02
C ALA A 57 -11.22 -5.88 1.54
N LEU A 58 -11.31 -5.37 0.30
CA LEU A 58 -10.36 -4.42 -0.24
C LEU A 58 -10.38 -3.08 0.52
N GLY A 59 -11.54 -2.63 1.00
CA GLY A 59 -11.67 -1.47 1.87
C GLY A 59 -10.87 -1.62 3.16
N GLY A 60 -10.92 -2.81 3.79
CA GLY A 60 -10.08 -3.15 4.94
C GLY A 60 -8.58 -3.10 4.62
N ALA A 61 -8.17 -3.67 3.48
CA ALA A 61 -6.77 -3.60 3.02
C ALA A 61 -6.32 -2.14 2.77
N SER A 62 -7.20 -1.32 2.20
CA SER A 62 -6.97 0.10 1.92
C SER A 62 -6.78 0.90 3.21
N ALA A 63 -7.64 0.67 4.21
CA ALA A 63 -7.51 1.29 5.53
C ALA A 63 -6.19 0.88 6.22
N TYR A 64 -5.80 -0.39 6.11
CA TYR A 64 -4.53 -0.88 6.65
C TYR A 64 -3.32 -0.20 5.99
N LEU A 65 -3.31 -0.05 4.65
CA LEU A 65 -2.25 0.65 3.93
C LEU A 65 -2.20 2.14 4.30
N GLY A 66 -3.35 2.81 4.36
CA GLY A 66 -3.45 4.20 4.81
C GLY A 66 -2.89 4.39 6.23
N ASN A 67 -3.15 3.43 7.12
CA ASN A 67 -2.58 3.42 8.47
C ASN A 67 -1.05 3.23 8.50
N ILE A 68 -0.50 2.42 7.59
CA ILE A 68 0.97 2.34 7.43
C ILE A 68 1.53 3.72 7.10
N VAL A 69 1.00 4.39 6.06
CA VAL A 69 1.47 5.73 5.65
C VAL A 69 1.31 6.75 6.79
N ARG A 70 0.18 6.70 7.51
CA ARG A 70 -0.10 7.58 8.65
C ARG A 70 0.93 7.44 9.76
N CYS A 71 1.17 6.22 10.23
CA CYS A 71 2.01 5.95 11.40
C CYS A 71 3.51 5.96 11.10
N THR A 72 3.92 6.02 9.84
CA THR A 72 5.34 6.07 9.48
C THR A 72 5.90 7.47 9.73
N ASP A 73 6.89 7.57 10.60
CA ASP A 73 7.84 8.67 10.62
C ASP A 73 8.91 8.44 9.53
N LEU A 74 9.05 9.39 8.61
CA LEU A 74 9.95 9.33 7.45
C LEU A 74 11.34 9.91 7.74
N GLN A 75 11.57 10.47 8.93
CA GLN A 75 12.90 10.86 9.37
C GLN A 75 13.56 9.77 10.24
N ASP A 76 12.79 8.79 10.71
CA ASP A 76 13.28 7.62 11.44
C ASP A 76 13.41 6.40 10.51
N SER A 77 14.66 5.97 10.31
CA SER A 77 15.01 4.80 9.50
C SER A 77 14.37 3.50 10.03
N GLN A 78 14.27 3.36 11.36
CA GLN A 78 13.65 2.17 11.96
C GLN A 78 12.12 2.16 11.79
N SER A 79 11.47 3.33 11.85
CA SER A 79 10.07 3.50 11.48
C SER A 79 9.84 3.12 10.00
N CYS A 80 10.70 3.58 9.09
CA CYS A 80 10.61 3.23 7.66
C CYS A 80 10.75 1.72 7.43
N TRP A 81 11.70 1.07 8.13
CA TRP A 81 11.86 -0.39 8.09
C TRP A 81 10.61 -1.12 8.60
N ARG A 82 10.04 -0.67 9.72
CA ARG A 82 8.79 -1.25 10.26
C ARG A 82 7.64 -1.11 9.28
N ALA A 83 7.50 0.03 8.61
CA ALA A 83 6.50 0.26 7.59
C ALA A 83 6.68 -0.70 6.40
N PHE A 84 7.91 -0.85 5.91
CA PHE A 84 8.25 -1.80 4.84
C PHE A 84 7.91 -3.25 5.23
N ASN A 85 8.34 -3.69 6.42
CA ASN A 85 8.03 -5.04 6.90
C ASN A 85 6.52 -5.27 7.09
N ARG A 86 5.76 -4.23 7.51
CA ARG A 86 4.30 -4.30 7.63
C ARG A 86 3.57 -4.40 6.29
N ASN A 87 4.20 -3.97 5.19
CA ASN A 87 3.60 -3.98 3.86
C ASN A 87 3.30 -5.40 3.35
N ARG A 88 4.01 -6.43 3.84
CA ARG A 88 3.68 -7.83 3.53
C ARG A 88 2.26 -8.21 3.93
N TYR A 89 1.77 -7.68 5.05
CA TYR A 89 0.40 -7.94 5.50
C TYR A 89 -0.63 -7.23 4.62
N PHE A 90 -0.30 -6.06 4.07
CA PHE A 90 -1.16 -5.44 3.06
C PHE A 90 -1.30 -6.35 1.83
N ALA A 91 -0.20 -6.94 1.36
CA ALA A 91 -0.24 -7.90 0.26
C ALA A 91 -1.11 -9.13 0.60
N CYS A 92 -0.98 -9.69 1.81
CA CYS A 92 -1.83 -10.79 2.27
C CYS A 92 -3.33 -10.39 2.31
N LEU A 93 -3.65 -9.17 2.76
CA LEU A 93 -5.03 -8.67 2.79
C LEU A 93 -5.62 -8.51 1.38
N VAL A 94 -4.82 -8.05 0.41
CA VAL A 94 -5.25 -7.95 -0.99
C VAL A 94 -5.51 -9.34 -1.59
N ILE A 95 -4.62 -10.31 -1.33
CA ILE A 95 -4.83 -11.70 -1.76
C ILE A 95 -6.10 -12.28 -1.12
N ALA A 96 -6.30 -12.06 0.17
CA ALA A 96 -7.51 -12.49 0.87
C ALA A 96 -8.78 -11.87 0.24
N ALA A 97 -8.74 -10.58 -0.11
CA ALA A 97 -9.84 -9.93 -0.82
C ALA A 97 -10.11 -10.61 -2.18
N MET A 98 -9.07 -10.94 -2.95
CA MET A 98 -9.23 -11.68 -4.22
C MET A 98 -9.86 -13.07 -4.00
N VAL A 99 -9.44 -13.81 -2.97
CA VAL A 99 -10.04 -15.11 -2.64
C VAL A 99 -11.53 -14.96 -2.30
N VAL A 100 -11.89 -13.96 -1.48
CA VAL A 100 -13.29 -13.63 -1.16
C VAL A 100 -14.08 -13.30 -2.42
N GLY A 101 -13.53 -12.49 -3.33
CA GLY A 101 -14.17 -12.15 -4.59
C GLY A 101 -14.44 -13.36 -5.49
N ASN A 102 -13.48 -14.29 -5.59
CA ASN A 102 -13.68 -15.53 -6.34
C ASN A 102 -14.74 -16.43 -5.69
N LEU A 103 -14.76 -16.52 -4.36
CA LEU A 103 -15.74 -17.34 -3.64
C LEU A 103 -17.16 -16.76 -3.80
N GLU A 104 -17.31 -15.45 -3.63
CA GLU A 104 -18.57 -14.74 -3.88
C GLU A 104 -19.07 -14.99 -5.30
N LEU A 105 -18.19 -14.84 -6.29
CA LEU A 105 -18.53 -15.07 -7.69
C LEU A 105 -18.96 -16.53 -7.96
N PHE A 106 -18.25 -17.50 -7.38
CA PHE A 106 -18.59 -18.92 -7.51
C PHE A 106 -19.95 -19.25 -6.90
N LEU A 107 -20.26 -18.70 -5.73
CA LEU A 107 -21.53 -18.93 -5.03
C LEU A 107 -22.72 -18.29 -5.75
N VAL A 108 -22.52 -17.19 -6.47
CA VAL A 108 -23.56 -16.52 -7.26
C VAL A 108 -23.78 -17.21 -8.62
N ALA A 109 -22.76 -17.87 -9.15
CA ALA A 109 -22.82 -18.57 -10.44
C ALA A 109 -23.33 -20.03 -10.34
N ALA A 110 -23.38 -20.61 -9.14
CA ALA A 110 -23.91 -21.95 -8.86
C ALA A 110 -25.41 -21.92 -8.55
#